data_AF-A0A146M5S2-F1
#
_entry.id   AF-A0A146M5S2-F1
#
_cell.length_a   1.000
_cell.length_b   1.000
_cell.length_c   1.000
_cell.angle_alpha   90.00
_cell.angle_beta   90.00
_cell.angle_gamma   90.00
#
_symmetry.space_group_name_H-M   'P 1'
#
loop_
_entity.id
_entity.type
_entity.pdbx_description
1 polymer ?
#
loop_
_entity_poly.entity_id
_entity_poly.type
_entity_poly.pdbx_seq_one_letter_code
_entity_poly.pdbx_strand_id
1 'polypeptide(L)'
;ALPYSYGAYAPHSVVAAPVVAAPALVKTQYHAQDPLSGSASYGHIEAGQAHQAVQDAAGNKVGSFSHVLPDGSISRTDYVADAMGYRVASNSLPVNAAAAPSPVSDTPEVMAARAAHFAEVEAVKSRSKRAIAYHGAYTTPLAYSSAAPLAYSSAYTAAPLAYGSAYAPSVYAGSAYYNTPAVAAYHY
;
A
#
# COMPACT_ATOMS: atom_id res chain seq x y z
N ALA A 1 37.07 42.66 88.73
CA ALA A 1 36.41 41.49 88.14
C ALA A 1 35.58 41.99 86.96
N LEU A 2 35.86 41.53 85.74
CA LEU A 2 35.06 41.84 84.55
C LEU A 2 34.00 40.74 84.41
N PRO A 3 32.70 41.06 84.21
CA PRO A 3 31.68 40.04 84.08
C PRO A 3 31.81 39.31 82.75
N TYR A 4 31.81 37.98 82.81
CA TYR A 4 31.79 37.08 81.68
C TYR A 4 30.46 37.25 80.92
N SER A 5 30.52 37.72 79.69
CA SER A 5 29.34 37.86 78.82
C SER A 5 29.06 36.51 78.15
N TYR A 6 27.88 35.96 78.38
CA TYR A 6 27.41 34.74 77.73
C TYR A 6 26.97 35.09 76.30
N GLY A 7 27.74 34.68 75.30
CA GLY A 7 27.38 34.89 73.89
C GLY A 7 26.10 34.15 73.54
N ALA A 8 25.04 34.88 73.23
CA ALA A 8 23.80 34.31 72.72
C ALA A 8 24.06 33.67 71.35
N TYR A 9 23.75 32.38 71.22
CA TYR A 9 23.81 31.67 69.95
C TYR A 9 22.69 32.20 69.04
N ALA A 10 23.04 32.97 68.02
CA ALA A 10 22.08 33.46 67.04
C ALA A 10 21.64 32.28 66.16
N PRO A 11 20.32 32.01 66.03
CA PRO A 11 19.85 30.96 65.13
C PRO A 11 20.16 31.37 63.69
N HIS A 12 20.87 30.52 62.96
CA HIS A 12 21.04 30.65 61.52
C HIS A 12 19.68 30.39 60.85
N SER A 13 19.10 31.43 60.27
CA SER A 13 17.87 31.36 59.48
C SER A 13 18.12 30.51 58.24
N VAL A 14 17.49 29.34 58.15
CA VAL A 14 17.45 28.55 56.92
C VAL A 14 16.52 29.27 55.94
N VAL A 15 17.08 29.92 54.93
CA VAL A 15 16.30 30.46 53.81
C VAL A 15 15.77 29.26 53.01
N ALA A 16 14.46 29.06 53.04
CA ALA A 16 13.82 28.07 52.18
C ALA A 16 14.08 28.44 50.72
N ALA A 17 14.64 27.50 49.94
CA ALA A 17 14.82 27.68 48.51
C ALA A 17 13.44 27.88 47.85
N PRO A 18 13.31 28.77 46.84
CA PRO A 18 12.05 28.96 46.16
C PRO A 18 11.62 27.65 45.49
N VAL A 19 10.44 27.16 45.87
CA VAL A 19 9.80 26.03 45.18
C VAL A 19 9.37 26.53 43.80
N VAL A 20 10.13 26.15 42.77
CA VAL A 20 9.74 26.38 41.38
C VAL A 20 8.57 25.44 41.09
N ALA A 21 7.38 26.00 40.88
CA ALA A 21 6.23 25.23 40.42
C ALA A 21 6.56 24.61 39.04
N ALA A 22 6.41 23.30 38.91
CA ALA A 22 6.57 22.62 37.63
C ALA A 22 5.52 23.12 36.63
N PRO A 23 5.86 23.25 35.33
CA PRO A 23 4.90 23.68 34.32
C PRO A 23 3.70 22.73 34.27
N ALA A 24 2.49 23.29 34.22
CA ALA A 24 1.27 22.51 34.09
C ALA A 24 1.23 21.80 32.73
N LEU A 25 0.96 20.49 32.73
CA LEU A 25 0.76 19.71 31.52
C LEU A 25 -0.58 20.13 30.87
N VAL A 26 -0.52 20.79 29.72
CA VAL A 26 -1.72 21.16 28.95
C VAL A 26 -2.07 20.02 28.00
N LYS A 27 -3.29 19.49 28.16
CA LYS A 27 -3.92 18.55 27.23
C LYS A 27 -5.16 19.20 26.64
N THR A 28 -5.31 19.14 25.33
CA THR A 28 -6.54 19.56 24.63
C THR A 28 -7.12 18.37 23.88
N GLN A 29 -8.45 18.26 23.86
CA GLN A 29 -9.14 17.19 23.15
C GLN A 29 -10.48 17.71 22.61
N TYR A 30 -10.92 17.14 21.49
CA TYR A 30 -12.23 17.38 20.92
C TYR A 30 -12.84 16.08 20.38
N HIS A 31 -14.16 16.05 20.36
CA HIS A 31 -14.94 14.96 19.78
C HIS A 31 -16.28 15.52 19.30
N ALA A 32 -16.67 15.17 18.08
CA ALA A 32 -17.96 15.47 17.49
C ALA A 32 -18.45 14.24 16.73
N GLN A 33 -19.73 13.91 16.89
CA GLN A 33 -20.36 12.78 16.21
C GLN A 33 -21.77 13.17 15.77
N ASP A 34 -22.12 12.83 14.53
CA ASP A 34 -23.48 12.89 14.04
C ASP A 34 -24.21 11.58 14.40
N PRO A 35 -25.25 11.62 15.24
CA PRO A 35 -25.99 10.43 15.67
C PRO A 35 -26.83 9.79 14.56
N LEU A 36 -27.16 10.53 13.48
CA LEU A 36 -27.96 10.01 12.37
C LEU A 36 -27.09 9.36 11.29
N SER A 37 -26.04 10.04 10.85
CA SER A 37 -25.16 9.52 9.79
C SER A 37 -24.04 8.63 10.33
N GLY A 38 -23.71 8.68 11.62
CA GLY A 38 -22.57 7.96 12.20
C GLY A 38 -21.20 8.57 11.87
N SER A 39 -21.17 9.72 11.17
CA SER A 39 -19.94 10.46 10.90
C SER A 39 -19.37 11.04 12.20
N ALA A 40 -18.05 11.06 12.34
CA ALA A 40 -17.41 11.59 13.55
C ALA A 40 -16.08 12.29 13.25
N SER A 41 -15.67 13.23 14.08
CA SER A 41 -14.34 13.82 14.08
C SER A 41 -13.83 13.94 15.51
N TYR A 42 -12.58 13.59 15.73
CA TYR A 42 -11.99 13.57 17.06
C TYR A 42 -10.49 13.77 17.00
N GLY A 43 -9.93 14.33 18.06
CA GLY A 43 -8.49 14.52 18.17
C GLY A 43 -8.08 15.01 19.54
N HIS A 44 -6.78 14.93 19.80
CA HIS A 44 -6.16 15.41 21.02
C HIS A 44 -4.72 15.88 20.78
N ILE A 45 -4.26 16.76 21.64
CA ILE A 45 -2.88 17.22 21.74
C ILE A 45 -2.46 17.10 23.19
N GLU A 46 -1.33 16.44 23.39
CA GLU A 46 -0.64 16.25 24.66
C GLU A 46 0.82 16.70 24.49
N ALA A 47 1.57 16.77 25.60
CA ALA A 47 2.99 17.12 25.53
C ALA A 47 3.74 16.09 24.67
N GLY A 48 4.19 16.51 23.49
CA GLY A 48 4.95 15.67 22.55
C GLY A 48 4.12 14.64 21.79
N GLN A 49 2.80 14.63 21.90
CA GLN A 49 1.92 13.72 21.15
C GLN A 49 0.69 14.44 20.60
N ALA A 50 0.25 14.05 19.41
CA ALA A 50 -0.99 14.54 18.83
C ALA A 50 -1.68 13.46 17.99
N HIS A 51 -3.00 13.52 17.94
CA HIS A 51 -3.84 12.65 17.13
C HIS A 51 -5.06 13.41 16.60
N GLN A 52 -5.48 13.05 15.40
CA GLN A 52 -6.72 13.53 14.81
C GLN A 52 -7.27 12.49 13.83
N ALA A 53 -8.59 12.41 13.72
CA ALA A 53 -9.27 11.47 12.86
C ALA A 53 -10.66 11.97 12.45
N VAL A 54 -11.10 11.50 11.29
CA VAL A 54 -12.45 11.69 10.77
C VAL A 54 -12.99 10.32 10.34
N GLN A 55 -14.25 10.06 10.68
CA GLN A 55 -15.04 8.91 10.26
C GLN A 55 -16.19 9.41 9.37
N ASP A 56 -16.36 8.79 8.21
CA ASP A 56 -17.52 9.04 7.36
C ASP A 56 -18.73 8.16 7.74
N ALA A 57 -19.88 8.40 7.11
CA ALA A 57 -21.11 7.65 7.36
C ALA A 57 -21.02 6.17 6.96
N ALA A 58 -20.11 5.80 6.06
CA ALA A 58 -19.86 4.42 5.68
C ALA A 58 -18.93 3.69 6.67
N GLY A 59 -18.43 4.41 7.67
CA GLY A 59 -17.51 3.91 8.67
C GLY A 59 -16.03 3.94 8.26
N ASN A 60 -15.71 4.48 7.08
CA ASN A 60 -14.32 4.69 6.66
C ASN A 60 -13.68 5.74 7.57
N LYS A 61 -12.42 5.55 7.94
CA LYS A 61 -11.66 6.45 8.83
C LYS A 61 -10.37 6.91 8.19
N VAL A 62 -10.08 8.19 8.31
CA VAL A 62 -8.79 8.79 7.94
C VAL A 62 -8.25 9.55 9.13
N GLY A 63 -6.95 9.52 9.35
CA GLY A 63 -6.36 10.28 10.44
C GLY A 63 -4.86 10.21 10.50
N SER A 64 -4.31 10.88 11.51
CA SER A 64 -2.88 10.94 11.74
C SER A 64 -2.56 10.93 13.23
N PHE A 65 -1.48 10.27 13.62
CA PHE A 65 -0.84 10.44 14.92
C PHE A 65 0.61 10.89 14.75
N SER A 66 1.09 11.68 15.70
CA SER A 66 2.48 12.16 15.73
C SER A 66 3.06 12.12 17.14
N HIS A 67 4.31 11.71 17.23
CA HIS A 67 5.08 11.65 18.47
C HIS A 67 6.42 12.36 18.30
N VAL A 68 6.82 13.13 19.30
CA VAL A 68 8.18 13.67 19.40
C VAL A 68 9.08 12.59 20.00
N LEU A 69 10.09 12.19 19.24
CA LEU A 69 11.09 11.22 19.66
C LEU A 69 12.14 11.88 20.59
N PRO A 70 12.91 11.09 21.35
CA PRO A 70 13.91 11.64 22.30
C PRO A 70 14.99 12.51 21.64
N ASP A 71 15.24 12.32 20.35
CA ASP A 71 16.18 13.11 19.55
C ASP A 71 15.56 14.42 18.99
N GLY A 72 14.30 14.71 19.31
CA GLY A 72 13.55 15.87 18.84
C GLY A 72 12.92 15.71 17.45
N SER A 73 13.13 14.58 16.78
CA SER A 73 12.46 14.30 15.50
C SER A 73 10.99 13.91 15.71
N ILE A 74 10.16 14.07 14.66
CA ILE A 74 8.74 13.71 14.73
C ILE A 74 8.52 12.38 14.04
N SER A 75 8.03 11.37 14.76
CA SER A 75 7.45 10.16 14.19
C SER A 75 5.99 10.41 13.89
N ARG A 76 5.64 10.56 12.60
CA ARG A 76 4.26 10.78 12.14
C ARG A 76 3.78 9.59 11.32
N THR A 77 2.52 9.25 11.54
CA THR A 77 1.83 8.17 10.84
C THR A 77 0.47 8.65 10.37
N ASP A 78 0.25 8.59 9.07
CA ASP A 78 -1.04 8.81 8.41
C ASP A 78 -1.67 7.45 8.10
N TYR A 79 -2.98 7.33 8.32
CA TYR A 79 -3.71 6.09 8.06
C TYR A 79 -5.03 6.34 7.35
N VAL A 80 -5.44 5.32 6.59
CA VAL A 80 -6.73 5.21 5.92
C VAL A 80 -7.29 3.82 6.21
N ALA A 81 -8.52 3.76 6.69
CA ALA A 81 -9.29 2.54 6.87
C ALA A 81 -10.55 2.67 6.03
N ASP A 82 -10.63 1.91 4.94
CA ASP A 82 -11.76 1.93 4.02
C ASP A 82 -12.10 0.50 3.53
N ALA A 83 -12.98 0.37 2.54
CA ALA A 83 -13.29 -0.91 1.89
C ALA A 83 -12.06 -1.60 1.28
N MET A 84 -11.03 -0.81 0.95
CA MET A 84 -9.67 -1.24 0.64
C MET A 84 -9.11 -2.20 1.68
N GLY A 85 -9.34 -1.87 2.97
CA GLY A 85 -8.67 -2.37 4.18
C GLY A 85 -7.96 -1.23 4.94
N TYR A 86 -6.98 -1.58 5.79
CA TYR A 86 -6.16 -0.60 6.53
C TYR A 86 -4.85 -0.28 5.78
N ARG A 87 -4.53 0.99 5.59
CA ARG A 87 -3.33 1.51 4.91
C ARG A 87 -2.63 2.48 5.84
N VAL A 88 -1.30 2.45 5.85
CA VAL A 88 -0.48 3.29 6.72
C VAL A 88 0.70 3.85 5.94
N ALA A 89 0.91 5.16 6.05
CA ALA A 89 2.12 5.84 5.63
C ALA A 89 2.79 6.44 6.87
N SER A 90 4.02 6.03 7.18
CA SER A 90 4.75 6.56 8.32
C SER A 90 6.24 6.70 8.00
N ASN A 91 6.87 7.70 8.61
CA ASN A 91 8.31 7.93 8.46
C ASN A 91 9.17 6.96 9.28
N SER A 92 8.55 6.20 10.17
CA SER A 92 9.21 5.26 11.09
C SER A 92 8.97 3.80 10.68
N LEU A 93 8.44 3.56 9.48
CA LEU A 93 8.31 2.21 8.96
C LEU A 93 9.70 1.68 8.60
N PRO A 94 10.03 0.43 8.97
CA PRO A 94 11.25 -0.17 8.50
C PRO A 94 11.23 -0.22 6.97
N VAL A 95 12.38 0.01 6.34
CA VAL A 95 12.56 0.12 4.88
C VAL A 95 12.28 -1.18 4.10
N ASN A 96 11.61 -2.16 4.71
CA ASN A 96 11.26 -3.45 4.12
C ASN A 96 9.77 -3.59 3.77
N ALA A 97 8.97 -2.51 3.81
CA ALA A 97 7.54 -2.53 3.49
C ALA A 97 7.22 -2.68 1.98
N ALA A 98 7.96 -3.52 1.25
CA ALA A 98 7.97 -3.66 -0.21
C ALA A 98 8.76 -2.57 -0.94
N ALA A 99 10.05 -2.45 -0.64
CA ALA A 99 10.98 -2.04 -1.68
C ALA A 99 10.86 -3.10 -2.80
N ALA A 100 10.18 -2.76 -3.89
CA ALA A 100 10.39 -3.48 -5.14
C ALA A 100 11.92 -3.59 -5.32
N PRO A 101 12.45 -4.77 -5.67
CA PRO A 101 13.89 -4.92 -5.84
C PRO A 101 14.37 -3.80 -6.74
N SER A 102 15.34 -3.02 -6.25
CA SER A 102 15.94 -1.95 -7.05
C SER A 102 16.30 -2.53 -8.42
N PRO A 103 16.01 -1.84 -9.54
CA PRO A 103 16.29 -2.37 -10.86
C PRO A 103 17.74 -2.84 -10.90
N VAL A 104 17.95 -4.12 -11.24
CA VAL A 104 19.30 -4.66 -11.37
C VAL A 104 19.99 -3.86 -12.47
N SER A 105 21.01 -3.09 -12.11
CA SER A 105 21.85 -2.43 -13.11
C SER A 105 22.53 -3.54 -13.91
N ASP A 106 22.31 -3.58 -15.23
CA ASP A 106 22.98 -4.52 -16.12
C ASP A 106 24.49 -4.39 -15.88
N THR A 107 25.12 -5.47 -15.44
CA THR A 107 26.58 -5.52 -15.25
C THR A 107 27.26 -5.37 -16.62
N PRO A 108 28.54 -4.93 -16.70
CA PRO A 108 29.22 -4.76 -17.98
C PRO A 108 29.20 -6.02 -18.87
N GLU A 109 29.13 -7.20 -18.28
CA GLU A 109 28.98 -8.47 -18.97
C GLU A 109 27.61 -8.63 -19.65
N VAL A 110 26.52 -8.21 -18.98
CA VAL A 110 25.15 -8.25 -19.52
C VAL A 110 24.99 -7.25 -20.66
N MET A 111 25.62 -6.09 -20.57
CA MET A 111 25.64 -5.11 -21.66
C MET A 111 26.36 -5.65 -22.91
N ALA A 112 27.50 -6.32 -22.73
CA ALA A 112 28.24 -6.94 -23.84
C ALA A 112 27.45 -8.07 -24.49
N ALA A 113 26.82 -8.93 -23.69
CA ALA A 113 25.97 -10.01 -24.19
C ALA A 113 24.73 -9.48 -24.94
N ARG A 114 24.11 -8.41 -24.43
CA ARG A 114 22.97 -7.73 -25.08
C ARG A 114 23.39 -7.10 -26.41
N ALA A 115 24.55 -6.45 -26.46
CA ALA A 115 25.09 -5.89 -27.70
C ALA A 115 25.39 -6.97 -28.76
N ALA A 116 26.02 -8.07 -28.35
CA ALA A 116 26.28 -9.22 -29.23
C ALA A 116 24.98 -9.82 -29.77
N HIS A 117 23.96 -10.00 -28.91
CA HIS A 117 22.66 -10.50 -29.32
C HIS A 117 21.97 -9.58 -30.33
N PHE A 118 22.00 -8.25 -30.10
CA PHE A 118 21.41 -7.32 -31.06
C PHE A 118 22.13 -7.30 -32.41
N ALA A 119 23.46 -7.43 -32.42
CA ALA A 119 24.23 -7.54 -33.65
C ALA A 119 23.86 -8.79 -34.46
N GLU A 120 23.69 -9.94 -33.80
CA GLU A 120 23.25 -11.19 -34.44
C GLU A 120 21.82 -11.08 -34.98
N VAL A 121 20.90 -10.48 -34.22
CA VAL A 121 19.53 -10.24 -34.69
C VAL A 121 19.50 -9.36 -35.94
N GLU A 122 20.36 -8.35 -36.02
CA GLU A 122 20.48 -7.49 -37.21
C GLU A 122 21.12 -8.23 -38.40
N ALA A 123 22.14 -9.04 -38.15
CA ALA A 123 22.77 -9.88 -39.17
C ALA A 123 21.77 -10.89 -39.77
N VAL A 124 20.92 -11.51 -38.95
CA VAL A 124 19.85 -12.41 -39.42
C VAL A 124 18.78 -11.63 -40.19
N LYS A 125 18.30 -10.49 -39.67
CA LYS A 125 17.31 -9.65 -40.37
C LYS A 125 17.81 -9.18 -41.74
N SER A 126 19.06 -8.76 -41.83
CA SER A 126 19.67 -8.33 -43.10
C SER A 126 19.87 -9.50 -44.06
N ARG A 127 20.25 -10.69 -43.58
CA ARG A 127 20.34 -11.91 -44.40
C ARG A 127 18.97 -12.32 -44.95
N SER A 128 17.91 -12.29 -44.14
CA SER A 128 16.55 -12.57 -44.60
C SER A 128 16.06 -11.55 -45.64
N LYS A 129 16.38 -10.27 -45.46
CA LYS A 129 16.10 -9.23 -46.46
C LYS A 129 16.85 -9.45 -47.78
N ARG A 130 18.09 -9.96 -47.71
CA ARG A 130 18.90 -10.27 -48.91
C ARG A 130 18.48 -11.57 -49.60
N ALA A 131 17.94 -12.55 -48.87
CA ALA A 131 17.43 -13.81 -49.45
C ALA A 131 16.17 -13.60 -50.31
N ILE A 132 15.36 -12.58 -50.00
CA ILE A 132 14.16 -12.23 -50.80
C ILE A 132 14.51 -11.60 -52.16
N ALA A 133 15.76 -11.16 -52.38
CA ALA A 133 16.20 -10.56 -53.64
C ALA A 133 16.83 -11.57 -54.64
N TYR A 134 16.79 -12.88 -54.39
CA TYR A 134 17.39 -13.87 -55.29
C TYR A 134 16.58 -15.18 -55.36
N HIS A 135 15.46 -15.15 -56.07
CA HIS A 135 14.86 -16.36 -56.66
C HIS A 135 14.50 -16.10 -58.13
N GLY A 136 15.55 -15.92 -58.94
CA GLY A 136 15.47 -16.15 -60.39
C GLY A 136 15.48 -17.65 -60.62
N ALA A 137 14.36 -18.15 -61.14
CA ALA A 137 13.99 -19.55 -61.22
C ALA A 137 14.95 -20.41 -62.06
N TYR A 138 15.35 -21.55 -61.50
CA TYR A 138 15.58 -22.76 -62.28
C TYR A 138 15.10 -24.00 -61.51
N THR A 139 14.62 -24.94 -62.33
CA THR A 139 14.44 -26.38 -62.11
C THR A 139 13.31 -26.85 -61.18
N THR A 140 12.31 -27.43 -61.86
CA THR A 140 11.19 -28.25 -61.41
C THR A 140 11.54 -29.27 -60.31
N PRO A 141 10.60 -29.59 -59.39
CA PRO A 141 10.84 -30.60 -58.35
C PRO A 141 10.91 -32.01 -58.95
N LEU A 142 11.98 -32.75 -58.61
CA LEU A 142 12.04 -34.19 -58.79
C LEU A 142 11.07 -34.84 -57.78
N ALA A 143 9.99 -35.41 -58.30
CA ALA A 143 9.03 -36.15 -57.50
C ALA A 143 9.71 -37.35 -56.82
N TYR A 144 9.81 -37.31 -55.50
CA TYR A 144 10.10 -38.49 -54.70
C TYR A 144 8.76 -39.11 -54.29
N SER A 145 8.41 -40.22 -54.92
CA SER A 145 7.31 -41.07 -54.51
C SER A 145 7.85 -42.05 -53.47
N SER A 146 7.47 -41.88 -52.22
CA SER A 146 7.72 -42.88 -51.18
C SER A 146 6.50 -42.98 -50.25
N ALA A 147 5.78 -44.10 -50.45
CA ALA A 147 4.89 -44.82 -49.57
C ALA A 147 4.06 -44.01 -48.54
N ALA A 148 2.74 -44.08 -48.69
CA ALA A 148 1.78 -43.65 -47.70
C ALA A 148 2.05 -44.32 -46.33
N PRO A 149 2.07 -43.56 -45.22
CA PRO A 149 2.13 -44.16 -43.90
C PRO A 149 0.80 -44.87 -43.59
N LEU A 150 0.91 -46.12 -43.14
CA LEU A 150 -0.18 -46.90 -42.57
C LEU A 150 -0.82 -46.12 -41.42
N ALA A 151 -2.10 -45.79 -41.56
CA ALA A 151 -2.89 -45.18 -40.50
C ALA A 151 -3.04 -46.19 -39.36
N TYR A 152 -2.44 -45.90 -38.21
CA TYR A 152 -2.74 -46.59 -36.96
C TYR A 152 -3.98 -45.91 -36.35
N SER A 153 -5.14 -46.56 -36.45
CA SER A 153 -6.35 -46.11 -35.75
C SER A 153 -6.26 -46.54 -34.28
N SER A 154 -5.92 -45.62 -33.38
CA SER A 154 -6.17 -45.80 -31.94
C SER A 154 -7.56 -45.29 -31.59
N ALA A 155 -8.54 -46.18 -31.67
CA ALA A 155 -9.83 -45.97 -31.03
C ALA A 155 -9.64 -46.08 -29.51
N TYR A 156 -9.51 -44.94 -28.83
CA TYR A 156 -9.78 -44.88 -27.40
C TYR A 156 -11.26 -44.53 -27.20
N THR A 157 -12.06 -45.56 -27.02
CA THR A 157 -13.38 -45.47 -26.39
C THR A 157 -13.23 -45.85 -24.92
N ALA A 158 -13.43 -44.91 -23.99
CA ALA A 158 -13.95 -45.20 -22.64
C ALA A 158 -14.27 -43.91 -21.85
N ALA A 159 -15.57 -43.68 -21.66
CA ALA A 159 -16.33 -43.08 -20.55
C ALA A 159 -15.81 -41.82 -19.79
N PRO A 160 -16.62 -40.74 -19.69
CA PRO A 160 -16.49 -39.79 -18.60
C PRO A 160 -17.09 -40.38 -17.31
N LEU A 161 -16.27 -40.52 -16.28
CA LEU A 161 -16.75 -40.72 -14.92
C LEU A 161 -17.29 -39.39 -14.40
N ALA A 162 -18.61 -39.33 -14.29
CA ALA A 162 -19.31 -38.32 -13.52
C ALA A 162 -18.96 -38.47 -12.03
N TYR A 163 -18.50 -37.39 -11.40
CA TYR A 163 -18.64 -37.21 -9.96
C TYR A 163 -19.49 -35.96 -9.75
N GLY A 164 -20.74 -36.19 -9.38
CA GLY A 164 -21.64 -35.15 -8.94
C GLY A 164 -21.38 -34.81 -7.47
N SER A 165 -21.27 -33.53 -7.18
CA SER A 165 -21.71 -32.98 -5.90
C SER A 165 -22.38 -31.64 -6.19
N ALA A 166 -23.70 -31.66 -6.09
CA ALA A 166 -24.55 -30.51 -6.21
C ALA A 166 -24.32 -29.58 -5.01
N TYR A 167 -24.09 -28.29 -5.28
CA TYR A 167 -24.43 -27.23 -4.34
C TYR A 167 -25.24 -26.20 -5.10
N ALA A 168 -26.56 -26.18 -4.84
CA ALA A 168 -27.49 -25.24 -5.44
C ALA A 168 -27.38 -23.87 -4.73
N PRO A 169 -27.31 -22.74 -5.45
CA PRO A 169 -27.58 -21.44 -4.87
C PRO A 169 -29.09 -21.22 -4.75
N SER A 170 -29.56 -21.03 -3.53
CA SER A 170 -30.93 -20.60 -3.23
C SER A 170 -31.18 -19.21 -3.82
N VAL A 171 -32.16 -19.13 -4.71
CA VAL A 171 -32.68 -17.89 -5.28
C VAL A 171 -33.57 -17.24 -4.21
N TYR A 172 -33.19 -16.05 -3.73
CA TYR A 172 -34.14 -15.14 -3.08
C TYR A 172 -34.51 -14.04 -4.09
N ALA A 173 -35.69 -14.21 -4.68
CA ALA A 173 -36.35 -13.19 -5.47
C ALA A 173 -37.08 -12.23 -4.53
N GLY A 174 -36.88 -10.93 -4.71
CA GLY A 174 -37.53 -9.91 -3.89
C GLY A 174 -37.42 -8.51 -4.49
N SER A 175 -38.29 -8.25 -5.47
CA SER A 175 -39.00 -6.98 -5.70
C SER A 175 -38.18 -5.72 -6.05
N ALA A 176 -38.16 -5.41 -7.34
CA ALA A 176 -37.90 -4.08 -7.85
C ALA A 176 -39.00 -3.10 -7.39
N TYR A 177 -38.59 -1.94 -6.89
CA TYR A 177 -39.36 -0.71 -7.03
C TYR A 177 -38.44 0.36 -7.61
N TYR A 178 -38.70 0.70 -8.87
CA TYR A 178 -38.26 1.95 -9.46
C TYR A 178 -38.89 3.10 -8.69
N ASN A 179 -38.11 4.12 -8.34
CA ASN A 179 -38.67 5.45 -8.24
C ASN A 179 -37.76 6.44 -8.96
N THR A 180 -38.24 6.86 -10.13
CA THR A 180 -37.76 7.98 -10.94
C THR A 180 -37.76 9.28 -10.14
N PRO A 181 -36.76 10.17 -10.30
CA PRO A 181 -36.78 11.47 -9.64
C PRO A 181 -37.86 12.36 -10.27
N ALA A 182 -38.89 12.70 -9.50
CA ALA A 182 -39.78 13.80 -9.86
C ALA A 182 -39.05 15.13 -9.57
N VAL A 183 -38.64 15.78 -10.65
CA VAL A 183 -38.26 17.20 -10.66
C VAL A 183 -39.50 18.02 -10.32
N ALA A 184 -39.43 18.83 -9.27
CA ALA A 184 -40.35 19.93 -9.04
C ALA A 184 -39.55 21.20 -8.75
N ALA A 185 -39.53 22.08 -9.76
CA ALA A 185 -39.18 23.48 -9.65
C ALA A 185 -40.28 24.27 -8.91
N TYR A 186 -40.02 25.57 -8.70
CA TYR A 186 -40.80 26.64 -8.07
C TYR A 186 -40.39 26.99 -6.63
N HIS A 187 -39.59 28.05 -6.44
CA HIS A 187 -39.94 29.49 -6.45
C HIS A 187 -40.69 29.92 -5.18
N TYR A 188 -39.97 30.49 -4.21
CA TYR A 188 -39.95 31.93 -3.88
C TYR A 188 -38.83 32.21 -2.87
#